data_AF-A0A3E1IXL4-F1
#
_entry.id   AF-A0A3E1IXL4-F1
#
_cell.length_a   1.000
_cell.length_b   1.000
_cell.length_c   1.000
_cell.angle_alpha   90.00
_cell.angle_beta   90.00
_cell.angle_gamma   90.00
#
_symmetry.space_group_name_H-M   'P 1'
#
loop_
_entity.id
_entity.type
_entity.pdbx_description
1 polymer ?
#
loop_
_entity_poly.entity_id
_entity_poly.type
_entity_poly.pdbx_seq_one_letter_code
_entity_poly.pdbx_strand_id
1 'polypeptide(L)'
;MDMMKIYYDMAEKLRPYAEPTMDERFKEAVNSAIRAGEPSIAIGDYLAEAWLHKSAPKELLIEAYNLLEPYECGDIHDDIADDLGLPRKVDPLDE
;
A
#
# COMPACT_ATOMS: atom_id res chain seq x y z
N MET A 1 13.24 15.60 6.27
CA MET A 1 12.19 15.11 5.36
C MET A 1 11.06 14.65 6.24
N ASP A 2 9.84 15.10 5.99
CA ASP A 2 8.69 14.76 6.83
C ASP A 2 8.14 13.40 6.38
N MET A 3 8.29 12.36 7.22
CA MET A 3 7.86 11.01 6.88
C MET A 3 6.37 10.96 6.56
N MET A 4 5.54 11.69 7.29
CA MET A 4 4.09 11.75 7.03
C MET A 4 3.81 12.30 5.64
N LYS A 5 4.54 13.34 5.22
CA LYS A 5 4.40 13.89 3.87
C LYS A 5 4.76 12.85 2.80
N ILE A 6 5.80 12.04 3.00
CA ILE A 6 6.17 10.98 2.05
C ILE A 6 5.03 9.96 1.91
N TYR A 7 4.43 9.55 3.04
CA TYR A 7 3.32 8.60 3.02
C TYR A 7 2.09 9.19 2.30
N TYR A 8 1.69 10.43 2.60
CA TYR A 8 0.58 11.07 1.88
C TYR A 8 0.86 11.22 0.38
N ASP A 9 2.07 11.67 0.01
CA ASP A 9 2.48 11.79 -1.40
C ASP A 9 2.42 10.42 -2.11
N MET A 10 2.78 9.32 -1.43
CA MET A 10 2.68 7.97 -1.99
C MET A 10 1.23 7.51 -2.15
N ALA A 11 0.39 7.73 -1.14
CA ALA A 11 -1.04 7.40 -1.22
C ALA A 11 -1.71 8.13 -2.39
N GLU A 12 -1.40 9.41 -2.61
CA GLU A 12 -1.91 10.18 -3.74
C GLU A 12 -1.40 9.67 -5.09
N LYS A 13 -0.15 9.20 -5.17
CA LYS A 13 0.40 8.59 -6.39
C LYS A 13 -0.29 7.28 -6.76
N LEU A 14 -0.63 6.44 -5.78
CA LEU A 14 -1.29 5.15 -6.01
C LEU A 14 -2.79 5.29 -6.31
N ARG A 15 -3.44 6.27 -5.69
CA ARG A 15 -4.89 6.54 -5.82
C ARG A 15 -5.45 6.37 -7.25
N PRO A 16 -4.92 7.01 -8.31
CA PRO A 16 -5.49 6.89 -9.65
C PRO A 16 -5.45 5.48 -10.25
N TYR A 17 -4.59 4.59 -9.73
CA TYR A 17 -4.47 3.22 -10.20
C TYR A 17 -5.38 2.24 -9.45
N ALA A 18 -5.69 2.53 -8.17
CA ALA A 18 -6.46 1.65 -7.30
C ALA A 18 -7.92 2.10 -7.11
N GLU A 19 -8.17 3.39 -6.92
CA GLU A 19 -9.53 3.90 -6.64
C GLU A 19 -10.58 3.53 -7.71
N PRO A 20 -10.27 3.43 -9.02
CA PRO A 20 -11.24 2.98 -10.02
C PRO A 20 -11.71 1.53 -9.87
N THR A 21 -10.95 0.67 -9.19
CA THR A 21 -11.27 -0.75 -8.99
C THR A 21 -11.90 -1.03 -7.64
N MET A 22 -11.64 -0.16 -6.66
CA MET A 22 -12.21 -0.23 -5.32
C MET A 22 -13.74 -0.06 -5.31
N ASP A 23 -14.40 -0.87 -4.48
CA ASP A 23 -15.78 -0.64 -4.11
C ASP A 23 -15.92 0.54 -3.12
N GLU A 24 -17.16 0.96 -2.85
CA GLU A 24 -17.41 2.09 -1.95
C GLU A 24 -16.94 1.85 -0.51
N ARG A 25 -16.88 0.59 -0.06
CA ARG A 25 -16.42 0.26 1.30
C ARG A 25 -14.92 0.46 1.41
N PHE A 26 -14.17 0.00 0.41
CA PHE A 26 -12.72 0.21 0.35
C PHE A 26 -12.37 1.69 0.21
N LYS A 27 -13.08 2.44 -0.63
CA LYS A 27 -12.89 3.90 -0.71
C LYS A 27 -13.16 4.60 0.62
N GLU A 28 -14.21 4.20 1.34
CA GLU A 28 -14.52 4.76 2.65
C GLU A 28 -13.45 4.41 3.69
N ALA A 29 -12.95 3.17 3.70
CA ALA A 29 -11.89 2.71 4.59
C ALA A 29 -10.60 3.53 4.38
N VAL A 30 -10.15 3.65 3.12
CA VAL A 30 -8.95 4.41 2.78
C VAL A 30 -9.09 5.90 3.13
N ASN A 31 -10.24 6.51 2.83
CA ASN A 31 -10.50 7.89 3.21
C ASN A 31 -10.61 8.07 4.74
N SER A 32 -11.06 7.06 5.47
CA SER A 32 -11.06 7.07 6.93
C SER A 32 -9.64 7.04 7.48
N ALA A 33 -8.78 6.15 6.98
CA ALA A 33 -7.37 6.07 7.37
C ALA A 33 -6.62 7.40 7.11
N ILE A 34 -6.81 7.99 5.93
CA ILE A 34 -6.24 9.30 5.56
C ILE A 34 -6.65 10.39 6.56
N ARG A 35 -7.94 10.43 6.97
CA ARG A 35 -8.46 11.40 7.95
C ARG A 35 -7.98 11.13 9.37
N ALA A 36 -7.71 9.87 9.72
CA ALA A 36 -7.18 9.47 11.01
C ALA A 36 -5.69 9.79 11.18
N GLY A 37 -4.99 10.18 10.10
CA GLY A 37 -3.55 10.38 10.13
C GLY A 37 -2.76 9.09 9.91
N GLU A 38 -3.37 8.09 9.26
CA GLU A 38 -2.80 6.76 9.02
C GLU A 38 -2.62 6.52 7.51
N PRO A 39 -1.78 7.33 6.81
CA PRO A 39 -1.60 7.20 5.38
C PRO A 39 -0.91 5.89 4.96
N SER A 40 -0.21 5.20 5.87
CA SER A 40 0.40 3.89 5.56
C SER A 40 -0.64 2.79 5.33
N ILE A 41 -1.75 2.79 6.10
CA ILE A 41 -2.89 1.90 5.85
C ILE A 41 -3.49 2.17 4.46
N ALA A 42 -3.67 3.45 4.12
CA ALA A 42 -4.15 3.85 2.80
C ALA A 42 -3.22 3.38 1.66
N ILE A 43 -1.90 3.40 1.87
CA ILE A 43 -0.93 2.88 0.90
C ILE A 43 -1.08 1.36 0.76
N GLY A 44 -1.22 0.61 1.86
CA GLY A 44 -1.40 -0.84 1.81
C GLY A 44 -2.61 -1.24 0.96
N ASP A 45 -3.76 -0.60 1.21
CA ASP A 45 -5.00 -0.85 0.46
C ASP A 45 -4.85 -0.46 -1.03
N TYR A 46 -4.32 0.73 -1.31
CA TYR A 46 -4.11 1.15 -2.70
C TYR A 46 -3.07 0.27 -3.41
N LEU A 47 -2.01 -0.16 -2.73
CA LEU A 47 -0.98 -1.04 -3.26
C LEU A 47 -1.59 -2.40 -3.64
N ALA A 48 -2.36 -3.00 -2.74
CA ALA A 48 -3.00 -4.29 -2.96
C ALA A 48 -3.95 -4.26 -4.16
N GLU A 49 -4.82 -3.24 -4.25
CA GLU A 49 -5.75 -3.05 -5.35
C GLU A 49 -5.03 -2.79 -6.69
N ALA A 50 -4.04 -1.91 -6.69
CA ALA A 50 -3.29 -1.60 -7.90
C ALA A 50 -2.51 -2.82 -8.44
N TRP A 51 -1.98 -3.64 -7.53
CA TRP A 51 -1.31 -4.90 -7.88
C TRP A 51 -2.30 -5.94 -8.40
N LEU A 52 -3.39 -6.18 -7.68
CA LEU A 52 -4.40 -7.18 -8.03
C LEU A 52 -4.97 -6.94 -9.43
N HIS A 53 -5.19 -5.66 -9.77
CA HIS A 53 -5.72 -5.24 -11.05
C HIS A 53 -4.65 -4.95 -12.11
N LYS A 54 -3.36 -5.10 -11.78
CA LYS A 54 -2.21 -4.82 -12.66
C LYS A 54 -2.30 -3.44 -13.32
N SER A 55 -2.79 -2.46 -12.57
CA SER A 55 -3.13 -1.13 -13.08
C SER A 55 -1.99 -0.13 -12.92
N ALA A 56 -1.08 -0.32 -11.95
CA ALA A 56 0.07 0.55 -11.73
C ALA A 56 1.38 0.01 -12.33
N PRO A 57 2.35 0.90 -12.65
CA PRO A 57 3.70 0.49 -13.03
C PRO A 57 4.43 -0.27 -11.91
N LYS A 58 5.26 -1.25 -12.29
CA LYS A 58 6.02 -2.09 -11.36
C LYS A 58 6.89 -1.26 -10.40
N GLU A 59 7.54 -0.22 -10.90
CA GLU A 59 8.42 0.65 -10.12
C GLU A 59 7.67 1.36 -9.00
N LEU A 60 6.44 1.82 -9.28
CA LEU A 60 5.59 2.48 -8.28
C LEU A 60 5.15 1.50 -7.19
N LEU A 61 4.78 0.27 -7.57
CA LEU A 61 4.43 -0.79 -6.61
C LEU A 61 5.62 -1.13 -5.70
N ILE A 62 6.84 -1.18 -6.25
CA ILE A 62 8.08 -1.40 -5.48
C ILE A 62 8.33 -0.23 -4.51
N GLU A 63 8.22 1.01 -4.97
CA GLU A 63 8.38 2.20 -4.11
C GLU A 63 7.39 2.19 -2.94
N ALA A 64 6.12 1.91 -3.23
CA ALA A 64 5.06 1.81 -2.24
C ALA A 64 5.30 0.69 -1.22
N TYR A 65 5.59 -0.52 -1.70
CA TYR A 65 5.90 -1.67 -0.84
C TYR A 65 7.05 -1.35 0.10
N ASN A 66 8.12 -0.74 -0.41
CA ASN A 66 9.30 -0.42 0.39
C ASN A 66 9.03 0.61 1.51
N LEU A 67 8.01 1.46 1.38
CA LEU A 67 7.63 2.44 2.41
C LEU A 67 6.88 1.83 3.59
N LEU A 68 6.17 0.72 3.40
CA LEU A 68 5.38 0.07 4.46
C LEU A 68 6.27 -0.61 5.50
N GLU A 69 5.87 -0.65 6.74
CA GLU A 69 6.53 -1.47 7.76
C GLU A 69 5.99 -2.92 7.74
N PRO A 70 6.71 -3.90 8.31
CA PRO A 70 6.24 -5.29 8.33
C PRO A 70 4.84 -5.48 8.94
N TYR A 71 4.55 -4.80 10.05
CA TYR A 71 3.24 -4.88 10.71
C TYR A 71 2.09 -4.26 9.88
N GLU A 72 2.40 -3.54 8.81
CA GLU A 72 1.43 -2.96 7.86
C GLU A 72 1.18 -3.90 6.67
N CYS A 73 1.99 -4.96 6.55
CA CYS A 73 1.98 -5.93 5.47
C CYS A 73 1.28 -7.22 5.93
N GLY A 74 0.04 -7.44 5.49
CA GLY A 74 -0.65 -8.74 5.65
C GLY A 74 -0.34 -9.74 4.52
N ASP A 75 -0.93 -10.93 4.55
CA ASP A 75 -0.68 -12.05 3.60
C ASP A 75 -0.61 -11.64 2.11
N ILE A 76 -1.48 -10.72 1.66
CA ILE A 76 -1.48 -10.23 0.26
C ILE A 76 -0.16 -9.53 -0.10
N HIS A 77 0.52 -8.90 0.86
CA HIS A 77 1.78 -8.21 0.65
C HIS A 77 2.95 -9.19 0.44
N ASP A 78 2.86 -10.43 0.96
CA ASP A 78 3.82 -11.48 0.65
C ASP A 78 3.72 -11.91 -0.82
N ASP A 79 2.50 -12.07 -1.32
CA ASP A 79 2.26 -12.38 -2.74
C ASP A 79 2.76 -11.23 -3.65
N ILE A 80 2.55 -9.98 -3.23
CA ILE A 80 3.09 -8.79 -3.91
C ILE A 80 4.62 -8.84 -3.92
N ALA A 81 5.26 -9.13 -2.78
CA ALA A 81 6.71 -9.21 -2.68
C ALA A 81 7.29 -10.26 -3.62
N ASP A 82 6.69 -11.46 -3.64
CA ASP A 82 7.10 -12.56 -4.50
C ASP A 82 6.96 -12.19 -5.99
N ASP A 83 5.84 -11.61 -6.41
CA ASP A 83 5.59 -11.18 -7.80
C ASP A 83 6.53 -10.04 -8.23
N LEU A 84 6.84 -9.12 -7.31
CA LEU A 84 7.76 -8.03 -7.57
C LEU A 84 9.23 -8.47 -7.53
N GLY A 85 9.55 -9.60 -6.90
CA GLY A 85 10.91 -10.08 -6.65
C GLY A 85 11.61 -9.35 -5.51
N LEU A 86 10.85 -8.95 -4.48
CA LEU A 86 11.30 -8.25 -3.29
C LEU A 86 11.42 -9.21 -2.11
N PRO A 87 12.29 -8.92 -1.12
CA PRO A 87 12.27 -9.66 0.14
C PRO A 87 10.94 -9.40 0.86
N ARG A 88 10.32 -10.48 1.35
CA ARG A 88 9.14 -10.40 2.22
C ARG A 88 9.47 -9.66 3.52
N LYS A 89 8.50 -8.90 4.03
CA LYS A 89 8.62 -8.15 5.28
C LYS A 89 8.02 -8.99 6.41
N VAL A 90 8.89 -9.66 7.15
CA VAL A 90 8.51 -10.51 8.29
C VAL A 90 8.46 -9.63 9.53
N ASP A 91 7.37 -9.72 10.31
CA ASP A 91 7.31 -9.06 11.61
C ASP A 91 8.29 -9.78 12.56
N PRO A 92 9.26 -9.08 13.18
CA PRO A 92 10.18 -9.70 14.13
C PRO A 92 9.48 -10.27 15.38
N LEU A 93 8.20 -9.97 15.61
CA LEU A 93 7.38 -10.55 16.67
C LEU A 93 6.70 -11.87 16.27
N ASP A 94 6.79 -12.27 15.00
CA ASP A 94 6.31 -13.58 14.50
C ASP A 94 7.37 -14.70 14.63
N GLU A 95 8.51 -14.43 15.31
CA GLU A 95 9.53 -15.44 15.71
C GLU A 95 9.26 -16.12 17.06
#